data_AF-A0A8T3PAT2-F1
#
_entry.id   AF-A0A8T3PAT2-F1
#
_cell.length_a   1.000
_cell.length_b   1.000
_cell.length_c   1.000
_cell.angle_alpha   90.00
_cell.angle_beta   90.00
_cell.angle_gamma   90.00
#
_symmetry.space_group_name_H-M   'P 1'
#
loop_
_entity.id
_entity.type
_entity.pdbx_description
1 polymer ?
#
loop_
_entity_poly.entity_id
_entity_poly.type
_entity_poly.pdbx_seq_one_letter_code
_entity_poly.pdbx_strand_id
1 'polypeptide(L)'
;MLPPRLVIEKSKLWNERQRAALAQEQLALAPAVIQKLRELEQIPWNFSYRFVCDDGRCSGHELQVIDWEIGQSYRKWSRTDPTRWREMIRQRYEDELQRKTDLEMRVLLDENVPIELADELPGHEVVHVNDLGWKGISNGELLRRADEAHFDALVNWRQPSARPAEPRPLQRRSHSASAAKARQ
;
A
#
# COMPACT_ATOMS: atom_id res chain seq x y z
N MET A 1 3.11 -20.12 14.67
CA MET A 1 2.52 -19.17 13.70
C MET A 1 1.34 -19.75 12.91
N LEU A 2 0.22 -19.02 12.79
CA LEU A 2 -0.88 -19.34 11.84
C LEU A 2 -0.59 -18.64 10.50
N PRO A 3 -0.93 -19.26 9.34
CA PRO A 3 -0.66 -18.66 8.04
C PRO A 3 -1.45 -17.35 7.84
N PRO A 4 -0.88 -16.37 7.12
CA PRO A 4 -1.49 -15.06 6.91
C PRO A 4 -2.71 -15.13 6.00
N ARG A 5 -3.88 -14.75 6.51
CA ARG A 5 -5.14 -14.80 5.77
C ARG A 5 -5.38 -13.55 4.94
N LEU A 6 -5.73 -13.69 3.66
CA LEU A 6 -6.11 -12.57 2.80
C LEU A 6 -7.53 -12.07 3.13
N VAL A 7 -7.62 -10.79 3.47
CA VAL A 7 -8.84 -10.03 3.72
C VAL A 7 -9.12 -9.14 2.51
N ILE A 8 -10.36 -9.17 2.03
CA ILE A 8 -10.83 -8.37 0.89
C ILE A 8 -12.02 -7.55 1.35
N GLU A 9 -11.83 -6.24 1.47
CA GLU A 9 -12.84 -5.31 1.98
C GLU A 9 -13.15 -4.22 0.95
N LYS A 10 -14.34 -3.60 1.03
CA LYS A 10 -14.68 -2.50 0.12
C LYS A 10 -13.78 -1.29 0.40
N SER A 11 -13.15 -0.77 -0.64
CA SER A 11 -12.39 0.47 -0.54
C SER A 11 -13.33 1.68 -0.47
N LYS A 12 -12.88 2.75 0.18
CA LYS A 12 -13.58 4.03 0.14
C LYS A 12 -13.45 4.60 -1.28
N LEU A 13 -14.58 4.95 -1.88
CA LEU A 13 -14.59 5.65 -3.16
C LEU A 13 -13.86 6.99 -3.04
N TRP A 14 -13.17 7.41 -4.10
CA TRP A 14 -12.54 8.72 -4.13
C TRP A 14 -13.56 9.83 -3.86
N ASN A 15 -13.20 10.78 -3.01
CA ASN A 15 -14.02 11.96 -2.77
C ASN A 15 -13.92 12.96 -3.94
N GLU A 16 -14.81 13.96 -3.97
CA GLU A 16 -14.85 14.96 -5.04
C GLU A 16 -13.52 15.69 -5.23
N ARG A 17 -12.82 16.00 -4.13
CA ARG A 17 -11.51 16.66 -4.18
C ARG A 17 -10.44 15.79 -4.84
N GLN A 18 -10.41 14.50 -4.55
CA GLN A 18 -9.48 13.55 -5.16
C GLN A 18 -9.76 13.34 -6.65
N ARG A 19 -11.04 13.25 -7.04
CA ARG A 19 -11.44 13.18 -8.45
C ARG A 19 -11.06 14.45 -9.21
N ALA A 20 -11.29 15.62 -8.61
CA ALA A 20 -10.93 16.91 -9.19
C ALA A 20 -9.41 17.07 -9.35
N ALA A 21 -8.62 16.65 -8.37
CA ALA A 21 -7.16 16.66 -8.46
C ALA A 21 -6.64 15.77 -9.61
N LEU A 22 -7.17 14.55 -9.73
CA LEU A 22 -6.83 13.65 -10.84
C LEU A 22 -7.23 14.22 -12.20
N ALA A 23 -8.40 14.84 -12.30
CA ALA A 23 -8.84 15.49 -13.53
C ALA A 23 -7.91 16.65 -13.91
N GLN A 24 -7.51 17.47 -12.93
CA GLN A 24 -6.59 18.60 -13.14
C GLN A 24 -5.20 18.13 -13.60
N GLU A 25 -4.64 17.06 -13.02
CA GLU A 25 -3.38 16.48 -13.49
C GLU A 25 -3.50 15.90 -14.91
N GLN A 26 -4.63 15.29 -15.26
CA GLN A 26 -4.86 14.77 -16.61
C GLN A 26 -4.86 15.85 -17.69
N LEU A 27 -5.30 17.08 -17.38
CA LEU A 27 -5.26 18.21 -18.32
C LEU A 27 -3.83 18.60 -18.74
N ALA A 28 -2.83 18.34 -17.89
CA ALA A 28 -1.43 18.68 -18.16
C ALA A 28 -0.69 17.61 -18.97
N LEU A 29 -1.34 16.48 -19.29
CA LEU A 29 -0.72 15.33 -19.93
C LEU A 29 -1.02 15.29 -21.43
N ALA A 30 -0.09 14.73 -22.20
CA ALA A 30 -0.29 14.54 -23.63
C ALA A 30 -1.51 13.62 -23.90
N PRO A 31 -2.29 13.82 -24.97
CA PRO A 31 -3.49 13.05 -25.27
C PRO A 31 -3.30 11.52 -25.26
N ALA A 32 -2.14 11.03 -25.73
CA ALA A 32 -1.79 9.61 -25.71
C ALA A 32 -1.61 9.05 -24.28
N VAL A 33 -1.12 9.88 -23.35
CA VAL A 33 -0.98 9.53 -21.92
C VAL A 33 -2.35 9.58 -21.24
N ILE A 34 -3.20 10.56 -21.57
CA ILE A 34 -4.58 10.65 -21.08
C ILE A 34 -5.38 9.42 -21.48
N GLN A 35 -5.23 8.94 -22.72
CA GLN A 35 -5.95 7.75 -23.19
C GLN A 35 -5.55 6.50 -22.38
N LYS A 36 -4.27 6.37 -22.02
CA LYS A 36 -3.74 5.31 -21.14
C LYS A 36 -4.18 5.46 -19.68
N LEU A 37 -4.33 6.69 -19.19
CA LEU A 37 -4.81 6.99 -17.83
C LEU A 37 -6.30 6.76 -17.64
N ARG A 38 -7.12 6.89 -18.69
CA ARG A 38 -8.55 6.56 -18.64
C ARG A 38 -8.80 5.09 -18.29
N GLU A 39 -7.80 4.23 -18.43
CA GLU A 39 -7.83 2.82 -18.04
C GLU A 39 -7.51 2.58 -16.55
N LEU A 40 -7.03 3.60 -15.81
CA LEU A 40 -6.81 3.54 -14.35
C LEU A 40 -8.14 3.71 -13.61
N GLU A 41 -8.98 2.69 -13.71
CA GLU A 41 -10.18 2.56 -12.89
C GLU A 41 -9.80 2.37 -11.42
N GLN A 42 -10.48 3.08 -10.51
CA GLN A 42 -10.35 2.84 -9.08
C GLN A 42 -10.79 1.41 -8.78
N ILE A 43 -9.96 0.66 -8.07
CA ILE A 43 -10.33 -0.65 -7.57
C ILE A 43 -11.20 -0.45 -6.33
N PRO A 44 -12.45 -0.95 -6.31
CA PRO A 44 -13.37 -0.74 -5.19
C PRO A 44 -13.09 -1.66 -4.01
N TRP A 45 -11.88 -2.21 -3.91
CA TRP A 45 -11.46 -3.19 -2.91
C TRP A 45 -10.10 -2.82 -2.31
N ASN A 46 -9.98 -3.01 -1.01
CA ASN A 46 -8.72 -3.05 -0.28
C ASN A 46 -8.39 -4.52 -0.01
N PHE A 47 -7.10 -4.84 -0.14
CA PHE A 47 -6.55 -6.15 0.13
C PHE A 47 -5.59 -6.03 1.33
N SER A 48 -5.72 -6.88 2.33
CA SER A 48 -4.81 -6.93 3.48
C SER A 48 -4.56 -8.37 3.93
N TYR A 49 -3.39 -8.66 4.51
CA TYR A 49 -3.10 -9.92 5.16
C TYR A 49 -3.24 -9.77 6.67
N ARG A 50 -3.91 -10.73 7.32
CA ARG A 50 -4.04 -10.80 8.77
C ARG A 50 -3.35 -12.04 9.33
N PHE A 51 -2.46 -11.87 10.31
CA PHE A 51 -1.71 -12.97 10.92
C PHE A 51 -1.36 -12.69 12.38
N VAL A 52 -0.81 -13.70 13.07
CA VAL A 52 -0.29 -13.61 14.44
C VAL A 52 1.17 -14.03 14.43
N CYS A 53 2.03 -13.31 15.15
CA CYS A 53 3.43 -13.71 15.33
C CYS A 53 3.58 -14.51 16.63
N ASP A 54 4.78 -15.04 16.87
CA ASP A 54 5.07 -15.86 18.05
C ASP A 54 5.41 -15.01 19.31
N ASP A 55 5.21 -13.69 19.26
CA ASP A 55 5.33 -12.81 20.44
C ASP A 55 4.12 -12.99 21.39
N GLY A 56 4.39 -13.27 22.66
CA GLY A 56 3.38 -13.44 23.70
C GLY A 56 2.53 -12.20 24.01
N ARG A 57 2.86 -11.02 23.46
CA ARG A 57 2.08 -9.78 23.55
C ARG A 57 1.27 -9.49 22.28
N CYS A 58 1.35 -10.35 21.27
CA CYS A 58 0.70 -10.13 19.98
C CYS A 58 -0.82 -10.23 20.10
N SER A 59 -1.53 -9.18 19.66
CA SER A 59 -3.00 -9.19 19.48
C SER A 59 -3.42 -9.40 18.01
N GLY A 60 -2.48 -9.77 17.15
CA GLY A 60 -2.63 -9.86 15.70
C GLY A 60 -2.05 -8.67 14.93
N HIS A 61 -1.64 -8.93 13.69
CA HIS A 61 -1.10 -7.98 12.73
C HIS A 61 -2.01 -7.88 11.50
N GLU A 62 -2.04 -6.69 10.90
CA GLU A 62 -2.68 -6.44 9.60
C GLU A 62 -1.73 -5.67 8.69
N LEU A 63 -1.38 -6.26 7.55
CA LEU A 63 -0.54 -5.65 6.53
C LEU A 63 -1.36 -5.38 5.28
N GLN A 64 -1.48 -4.11 4.89
CA GLN A 64 -2.17 -3.74 3.66
C GLN A 64 -1.33 -4.13 2.44
N VAL A 65 -1.94 -4.82 1.49
CA VAL A 65 -1.33 -5.14 0.19
C VAL A 65 -1.41 -3.90 -0.69
N ILE A 66 -0.26 -3.27 -0.95
CA ILE A 66 -0.11 -2.16 -1.90
C ILE A 66 0.59 -2.67 -3.18
N ASP A 67 0.30 -3.91 -3.54
CA ASP A 67 0.80 -4.52 -4.76
C ASP A 67 -0.11 -4.11 -5.94
N TRP A 68 0.50 -3.70 -7.05
CA TRP A 68 -0.23 -3.40 -8.29
C TRP A 68 -0.76 -4.69 -8.94
N GLU A 69 -0.10 -5.83 -8.74
CA GLU A 69 -0.45 -7.11 -9.37
C GLU A 69 -1.83 -7.61 -8.93
N ILE A 70 -2.12 -7.61 -7.63
CA ILE A 70 -3.43 -8.03 -7.12
C ILE A 70 -4.54 -7.16 -7.71
N GLY A 71 -4.24 -5.88 -7.94
CA GLY A 71 -5.15 -4.95 -8.58
C GLY A 71 -5.38 -5.23 -10.07
N GLN A 72 -4.34 -5.61 -10.80
CA GLN A 72 -4.45 -6.03 -12.20
C GLN A 72 -5.17 -7.37 -12.35
N SER A 73 -4.86 -8.33 -11.49
CA SER A 73 -5.60 -9.60 -11.40
C SER A 73 -7.08 -9.35 -11.14
N TYR A 74 -7.43 -8.44 -10.22
CA TYR A 74 -8.82 -8.05 -10.01
C TYR A 74 -9.45 -7.48 -11.28
N ARG A 75 -8.82 -6.50 -11.95
CA ARG A 75 -9.36 -5.89 -13.18
C ARG A 75 -9.59 -6.92 -14.28
N LYS A 76 -8.65 -7.86 -14.45
CA LYS A 76 -8.76 -8.94 -15.42
C LYS A 76 -9.89 -9.90 -15.05
N TRP A 77 -9.84 -10.49 -13.85
CA TRP A 77 -10.73 -11.57 -13.46
C TRP A 77 -12.15 -11.12 -13.16
N SER A 78 -12.34 -9.91 -12.64
CA SER A 78 -13.70 -9.37 -12.44
C SER A 78 -14.44 -9.14 -13.75
N ARG A 79 -13.72 -8.94 -14.86
CA ARG A 79 -14.31 -8.80 -16.21
C ARG A 79 -14.56 -10.15 -16.87
N THR A 80 -13.68 -11.14 -16.65
CA THR A 80 -13.81 -12.46 -17.28
C THR A 80 -14.71 -13.42 -16.50
N ASP A 81 -14.65 -13.39 -15.17
CA ASP A 81 -15.44 -14.27 -14.28
C ASP A 81 -15.90 -13.50 -13.02
N PRO A 82 -16.99 -12.71 -13.13
CA PRO A 82 -17.47 -11.85 -12.05
C PRO A 82 -17.94 -12.61 -10.80
N THR A 83 -18.27 -13.90 -10.91
CA THR A 83 -18.74 -14.70 -9.76
C THR A 83 -17.57 -15.33 -9.01
N ARG A 84 -16.48 -15.67 -9.71
CA ARG A 84 -15.36 -16.43 -9.11
C ARG A 84 -14.07 -15.66 -8.91
N TRP A 85 -13.96 -14.40 -9.35
CA TRP A 85 -12.72 -13.61 -9.16
C TRP A 85 -12.20 -13.59 -7.72
N ARG A 86 -13.08 -13.62 -6.71
CA ARG A 86 -12.70 -13.66 -5.29
C ARG A 86 -12.00 -14.95 -4.89
N GLU A 87 -12.42 -16.06 -5.47
CA GLU A 87 -11.80 -17.37 -5.26
C GLU A 87 -10.45 -17.40 -5.97
N MET A 88 -10.38 -16.89 -7.20
CA MET A 88 -9.14 -16.82 -7.97
C MET A 88 -8.08 -15.94 -7.30
N ILE A 89 -8.48 -14.80 -6.73
CA ILE A 89 -7.60 -13.94 -5.92
C ILE A 89 -7.08 -14.68 -4.70
N ARG A 90 -7.93 -15.41 -3.96
CA ARG A 90 -7.47 -16.19 -2.81
C ARG A 90 -6.56 -17.33 -3.23
N GLN A 91 -6.93 -18.09 -4.24
CA GLN A 91 -6.11 -19.18 -4.75
C GLN A 91 -4.69 -18.67 -5.11
N ARG A 92 -4.59 -17.54 -5.80
CA ARG A 92 -3.31 -16.97 -6.22
C ARG A 92 -2.53 -16.32 -5.06
N TYR A 93 -3.20 -15.48 -4.28
CA TYR A 93 -2.53 -14.58 -3.33
C TYR A 93 -2.62 -15.04 -1.87
N GLU A 94 -3.52 -15.94 -1.54
CA GLU A 94 -3.58 -16.64 -0.25
C GLU A 94 -2.86 -17.98 -0.39
N ASP A 95 -3.28 -18.88 -1.28
CA ASP A 95 -2.78 -20.26 -1.25
C ASP A 95 -1.46 -20.50 -2.01
N GLU A 96 -1.36 -20.01 -3.26
CA GLU A 96 -0.15 -20.21 -4.09
C GLU A 96 1.03 -19.40 -3.57
N LEU A 97 0.81 -18.14 -3.19
CA LEU A 97 1.85 -17.31 -2.58
C LEU A 97 2.33 -17.88 -1.25
N GLN A 98 1.43 -18.36 -0.37
CA GLN A 98 1.85 -19.04 0.87
C GLN A 98 2.68 -20.30 0.60
N ARG A 99 2.28 -21.11 -0.39
CA ARG A 99 3.07 -22.29 -0.80
C ARG A 99 4.42 -21.92 -1.41
N LYS A 100 4.52 -20.72 -2.00
CA LYS A 100 5.78 -20.19 -2.51
C LYS A 100 6.63 -19.57 -1.40
N THR A 101 6.05 -19.09 -0.31
CA THR A 101 6.80 -18.65 0.89
C THR A 101 7.32 -19.81 1.74
N ASP A 102 6.80 -21.02 1.55
CA ASP A 102 7.46 -22.26 2.02
C ASP A 102 8.73 -22.59 1.18
N LEU A 103 8.98 -21.85 0.11
CA LEU A 103 10.23 -21.86 -0.66
C LEU A 103 11.03 -20.58 -0.33
N GLU A 104 12.35 -20.71 -0.35
CA GLU A 104 13.27 -19.58 -0.25
C GLU A 104 12.95 -18.57 -1.37
N MET A 105 12.56 -17.35 -0.99
CA MET A 105 12.29 -16.26 -1.93
C MET A 105 13.50 -15.35 -2.08
N ARG A 106 13.66 -14.75 -3.26
CA ARG A 106 14.64 -13.68 -3.48
C ARG A 106 13.96 -12.32 -3.35
N VAL A 107 14.25 -11.60 -2.28
CA VAL A 107 13.61 -10.32 -1.92
C VAL A 107 14.58 -9.16 -2.15
N LEU A 108 14.14 -8.15 -2.91
CA LEU A 108 14.88 -6.91 -3.11
C LEU A 108 14.38 -5.82 -2.17
N LEU A 109 15.27 -5.25 -1.35
CA LEU A 109 14.99 -4.08 -0.53
C LEU A 109 15.34 -2.79 -1.29
N ASP A 110 14.36 -1.91 -1.45
CA ASP A 110 14.52 -0.58 -2.05
C ASP A 110 15.44 0.34 -1.22
N GLU A 111 15.91 1.44 -1.81
CA GLU A 111 16.88 2.36 -1.18
C GLU A 111 16.37 3.04 0.09
N ASN A 112 15.05 3.10 0.23
CA ASN A 112 14.34 3.71 1.35
C ASN A 112 14.04 2.72 2.49
N VAL A 113 14.42 1.46 2.34
CA VAL A 113 14.19 0.40 3.32
C VAL A 113 15.47 0.19 4.14
N PRO A 114 15.40 0.22 5.48
CA PRO A 114 16.56 -0.11 6.31
C PRO A 114 17.06 -1.54 6.03
N ILE A 115 18.38 -1.72 5.94
CA ILE A 115 19.01 -3.01 5.64
C ILE A 115 18.71 -4.06 6.73
N GLU A 116 18.49 -3.60 7.95
CA GLU A 116 18.14 -4.41 9.12
C GLU A 116 16.81 -5.15 8.94
N LEU A 117 15.95 -4.73 8.01
CA LEU A 117 14.73 -5.47 7.68
C LEU A 117 15.03 -6.85 7.07
N ALA A 118 16.23 -7.09 6.56
CA ALA A 118 16.66 -8.41 6.11
C ALA A 118 16.63 -9.45 7.25
N ASP A 119 16.97 -9.03 8.48
CA ASP A 119 16.97 -9.92 9.66
C ASP A 119 15.55 -10.38 10.04
N GLU A 120 14.52 -9.64 9.61
CA GLU A 120 13.10 -9.94 9.84
C GLU A 120 12.50 -10.88 8.78
N LEU A 121 13.29 -11.29 7.78
CA LEU A 121 12.89 -12.20 6.70
C LEU A 121 13.75 -13.48 6.69
N PRO A 122 13.84 -14.23 7.81
CA PRO A 122 14.65 -15.43 7.87
C PRO A 122 14.13 -16.52 6.91
N GLY A 123 15.05 -17.19 6.22
CA GLY A 123 14.71 -18.23 5.23
C GLY A 123 14.47 -17.69 3.81
N HIS A 124 14.78 -16.41 3.55
CA HIS A 124 14.74 -15.79 2.24
C HIS A 124 16.10 -15.19 1.89
N GLU A 125 16.46 -15.17 0.60
CA GLU A 125 17.61 -14.44 0.09
C GLU A 125 17.20 -12.96 -0.02
N VAL A 126 17.64 -12.14 0.93
CA VAL A 126 17.35 -10.71 0.94
C VAL A 126 18.55 -9.95 0.42
N VAL A 127 18.34 -9.11 -0.60
CA VAL A 127 19.37 -8.27 -1.22
C VAL A 127 18.92 -6.82 -1.17
N HIS A 128 19.80 -5.90 -0.81
CA HIS A 128 19.49 -4.48 -0.85
C HIS A 128 19.98 -3.86 -2.18
N VAL A 129 19.24 -2.89 -2.73
CA VAL A 129 19.68 -2.15 -3.93
C VAL A 129 21.07 -1.50 -3.80
N ASN A 130 21.53 -1.22 -2.58
CA ASN A 130 22.87 -0.68 -2.32
C ASN A 130 23.95 -1.71 -2.69
N ASP A 131 23.74 -2.98 -2.34
CA ASP A 131 24.67 -4.08 -2.60
C ASP A 131 24.81 -4.38 -4.10
N LEU A 132 23.76 -4.09 -4.86
CA LEU A 132 23.74 -4.23 -6.32
C LEU A 132 24.25 -2.98 -7.06
N GLY A 133 24.56 -1.90 -6.34
CA GLY A 133 24.91 -0.61 -6.94
C GLY A 133 23.76 0.02 -7.74
N TRP A 134 22.50 -0.29 -7.38
CA TRP A 134 21.28 0.16 -8.07
C TRP A 134 20.67 1.42 -7.44
N LYS A 135 21.40 2.11 -6.57
CA LYS A 135 20.94 3.33 -5.91
C LYS A 135 20.61 4.44 -6.91
N GLY A 136 19.49 5.13 -6.71
CA GLY A 136 19.08 6.29 -7.52
C GLY A 136 18.67 6.00 -8.98
N ILE A 137 18.49 4.73 -9.37
CA ILE A 137 17.89 4.41 -10.67
C ILE A 137 16.38 4.66 -10.65
N SER A 138 15.78 4.90 -11.82
CA SER A 138 14.34 5.14 -11.88
C SER A 138 13.54 3.89 -11.49
N ASN A 139 12.35 4.06 -10.90
CA ASN A 139 11.48 2.93 -10.52
C ASN A 139 11.19 1.98 -11.69
N GLY A 140 11.03 2.49 -12.91
CA GLY A 140 10.80 1.64 -14.08
C GLY A 140 11.99 0.77 -14.43
N GLU A 141 13.22 1.30 -14.31
CA GLU A 141 14.45 0.55 -14.52
C GLU A 141 14.74 -0.42 -13.37
N LEU A 142 14.42 -0.03 -12.13
CA LEU A 142 14.51 -0.90 -10.96
C LEU A 142 13.63 -2.15 -11.12
N LEU A 143 12.37 -1.98 -11.52
CA LEU A 143 11.45 -3.10 -11.76
C LEU A 143 11.94 -4.01 -12.89
N ARG A 144 12.46 -3.44 -13.99
CA ARG A 144 13.01 -4.22 -15.10
C ARG A 144 14.20 -5.08 -14.66
N ARG A 145 15.14 -4.47 -13.92
CA ARG A 145 16.32 -5.19 -13.42
C ARG A 145 15.97 -6.23 -12.37
N ALA A 146 14.98 -5.95 -11.52
CA ALA A 146 14.50 -6.90 -10.53
C ALA A 146 13.91 -8.16 -11.21
N ASP A 147 13.11 -7.99 -12.26
CA ASP A 147 12.55 -9.09 -13.06
C ASP A 147 13.65 -9.90 -13.78
N GLU A 148 14.59 -9.21 -14.45
CA GLU A 148 15.73 -9.84 -15.13
C GLU A 148 16.66 -10.61 -14.18
N ALA A 149 16.81 -10.10 -12.95
CA ALA A 149 17.58 -10.76 -11.91
C ALA A 149 16.76 -11.80 -11.13
N HIS A 150 15.52 -12.08 -11.53
CA HIS A 150 14.62 -13.06 -10.94
C HIS A 150 14.37 -12.84 -9.44
N PHE A 151 14.13 -11.59 -9.03
CA PHE A 151 13.59 -11.30 -7.70
C PHE A 151 12.10 -11.64 -7.65
N ASP A 152 11.67 -12.28 -6.57
CA ASP A 152 10.28 -12.66 -6.34
C ASP A 152 9.45 -11.52 -5.73
N ALA A 153 10.09 -10.61 -4.99
CA ALA A 153 9.43 -9.50 -4.33
C ALA A 153 10.33 -8.26 -4.25
N LEU A 154 9.72 -7.08 -4.38
CA LEU A 154 10.34 -5.79 -4.09
C LEU A 154 9.64 -5.18 -2.86
N VAL A 155 10.41 -4.91 -1.82
CA VAL A 155 9.93 -4.22 -0.61
C VAL A 155 10.33 -2.76 -0.70
N ASN A 156 9.36 -1.87 -0.53
CA ASN A 156 9.60 -0.44 -0.33
C ASN A 156 8.96 0.05 0.97
N TRP A 157 9.54 1.11 1.53
CA TRP A 157 8.96 1.76 2.70
C TRP A 157 8.18 3.00 2.28
N ARG A 158 6.86 2.97 2.50
CA ARG A 158 6.02 4.16 2.36
C ARG A 158 5.71 4.70 3.75
N GLN A 159 6.14 5.93 4.05
CA GLN A 159 5.65 6.61 5.25
C GLN A 159 4.12 6.74 5.20
N PRO A 160 3.38 6.36 6.25
CA PRO A 160 1.98 6.69 6.34
C PRO A 160 1.85 8.22 6.32
N SER A 161 1.10 8.76 5.36
CA SER A 161 0.77 10.19 5.35
C SER A 161 0.18 10.53 6.71
N ALA A 162 0.76 11.52 7.39
CA ALA A 162 0.30 11.97 8.71
C ALA A 162 -1.23 12.06 8.73
N ARG A 163 -1.86 11.47 9.74
CA ARG A 163 -3.31 11.66 9.99
C ARG A 163 -3.57 13.18 9.92
N PRO A 164 -4.57 13.65 9.14
CA PRO A 164 -4.93 15.06 9.21
C PRO A 164 -5.19 15.39 10.67
N ALA A 165 -4.52 16.42 11.18
CA ALA A 165 -4.65 16.84 12.56
C ALA A 165 -6.15 17.00 12.87
N GLU A 166 -6.61 16.39 13.98
CA GLU A 166 -7.97 16.60 14.45
C GLU A 166 -8.24 18.11 14.52
N PRO A 167 -9.36 18.60 13.98
CA PRO A 167 -9.69 20.01 14.10
C PRO A 167 -9.72 20.35 15.59
N ARG A 168 -8.88 21.32 15.99
CA ARG A 168 -8.82 21.82 17.37
C ARG A 168 -10.26 22.04 17.86
N PRO A 169 -10.64 21.48 19.02
CA PRO A 169 -11.96 21.75 19.56
C PRO A 169 -12.12 23.25 19.70
N LEU A 170 -13.19 23.78 19.10
CA LEU A 170 -13.58 25.18 19.22
C LEU A 170 -13.62 25.52 20.72
N GLN A 171 -12.61 26.27 21.18
CA GLN A 171 -12.64 26.83 22.52
C GLN A 171 -13.89 27.69 22.62
N ARG A 172 -14.90 27.19 23.34
CA ARG A 172 -16.05 27.99 23.72
C ARG A 172 -15.51 29.18 24.50
N ARG A 173 -15.59 30.37 23.91
CA ARG A 173 -15.33 31.62 24.61
C ARG A 173 -16.31 31.72 25.78
N SER A 174 -15.85 31.36 26.97
CA SER A 174 -16.52 31.70 28.22
C SER A 174 -16.57 33.22 28.29
N HIS A 175 -17.74 33.79 28.03
CA HIS A 175 -18.03 35.18 28.36
C HIS A 175 -18.16 35.24 29.88
N SER A 176 -17.05 35.56 30.56
CA SER A 176 -17.13 36.05 31.93
C SER A 176 -17.51 37.52 31.87
N ALA A 177 -18.78 37.80 32.18
CA ALA A 177 -19.19 39.12 32.60
C ALA A 177 -18.45 39.47 33.90
N SER A 178 -17.81 40.63 33.95
CA SER A 178 -17.67 41.35 35.22
C SER A 178 -17.55 42.85 34.98
N ALA A 179 -18.32 43.58 35.77
CA ALA A 179 -18.59 44.99 35.68
C ALA A 179 -17.70 45.81 36.64
N ALA A 180 -17.60 47.10 36.32
CA ALA A 180 -17.46 48.25 37.22
C ALA A 180 -16.08 48.62 37.82
N LYS A 181 -15.60 49.82 37.46
CA LYS A 181 -15.42 51.06 38.28
C LYS A 181 -14.42 52.00 37.55
N ALA A 182 -14.82 53.17 37.07
CA ALA A 182 -15.07 54.47 37.75
C ALA A 182 -13.81 55.33 38.02
N ARG A 183 -13.87 56.58 37.52
CA ARG A 183 -13.06 57.80 37.83
C ARG A 183 -11.67 57.83 37.18
N GLN A 184 -11.31 58.84 36.38
CA GLN A 184 -11.30 60.28 36.69
C GLN A 184 -11.62 61.13 35.45
#